data_AF-Q0CI18-F1
#
_entry.id   AF-Q0CI18-F1
#
_cell.length_a   1.000
_cell.length_b   1.000
_cell.length_c   1.000
_cell.angle_alpha   90.00
_cell.angle_beta   90.00
_cell.angle_gamma   90.00
#
_symmetry.space_group_name_H-M   'P 1'
#
loop_
_entity.id
_entity.type
_entity.pdbx_description
1 polymer ?
#
loop_
_entity_poly.entity_id
_entity_poly.type
_entity_poly.pdbx_seq_one_letter_code
_entity_poly.pdbx_strand_id
1 'polypeptide(L)'
;MSYTQERFIAELAVQRATLLTQKVFNEKAKGTVSKDDKSPVTIGDFGAQALIIQAIRKNFPNDEIVAEEEASSLREDKALSAEIWRLVKDIKLEDAESDNLLGGALPSEDAMLDIIDQGKSAGGPKGRIWALDPIDGTKGFLRGGQYAVCLGLIEDGDVKVGAIGCPNLPVDDSATMTASIGADQTSGAGNGVLFSAIKGAGSQSRPLTNAALAESKPISMRPVPDISQAVFCEGVEAGHSAQGDNAAVAQLLGISSPSVRLDSQAKYCSIARGAGDIYLRLPVKKDYQEKIWDHAAGDLIVREAGGQVTDIYGNGLDFSKGRTLAANKGVVAAPKAIQDQVIGAVKTVLKLRYKKKKPSRVAHLPDLLGLESDGLPVDEDTLALVWLGLAPFPDLRRKLRHHILIHAFQQDTRRLRGAGLDALGHAQLDRVRVSDLQGNKLLARVFGLDRGRRGLDRSSVTDTDETQNADVAFRNAQHVVL
;
A
#
# COMPACT_ATOMS: atom_id res chain seq x y z
N MET A 1 15.55 19.14 -2.04
CA MET A 1 16.07 19.55 -0.71
C MET A 1 16.48 18.31 0.05
N SER A 2 17.50 18.39 0.90
CA SER A 2 17.92 17.27 1.75
C SER A 2 17.14 17.36 3.07
N TYR A 3 16.21 16.43 3.32
CA TYR A 3 15.41 16.37 4.57
C TYR A 3 16.18 15.73 5.74
N THR A 4 17.50 15.93 5.77
CA THR A 4 18.40 15.30 6.75
C THR A 4 18.16 15.84 8.15
N GLN A 5 17.95 17.15 8.28
CA GLN A 5 17.65 17.77 9.58
C GLN A 5 16.29 17.30 10.09
N GLU A 6 15.27 17.28 9.24
CA GLU A 6 13.93 16.79 9.58
C GLU A 6 13.95 15.34 10.06
N ARG A 7 14.65 14.45 9.33
CA ARG A 7 14.82 13.06 9.78
C ARG A 7 15.53 12.99 11.13
N PHE A 8 16.61 13.73 11.31
CA PHE A 8 17.38 13.70 12.56
C PHE A 8 16.56 14.15 13.77
N ILE A 9 15.81 15.26 13.64
CA ILE A 9 14.90 15.74 14.68
C ILE A 9 13.76 14.74 14.92
N ALA A 10 13.19 14.16 13.87
CA ALA A 10 12.14 13.15 14.00
C ALA A 10 12.64 11.90 14.75
N GLU A 11 13.84 11.41 14.42
CA GLU A 11 14.48 10.27 15.09
C GLU A 11 14.68 10.54 16.60
N LEU A 12 15.25 11.69 16.94
CA LEU A 12 15.47 12.08 18.33
C LEU A 12 14.15 12.28 19.09
N ALA A 13 13.17 12.94 18.48
CA ALA A 13 11.86 13.19 19.08
C ALA A 13 11.11 11.88 19.37
N VAL A 14 11.08 10.96 18.40
CA VAL A 14 10.47 9.64 18.55
C VAL A 14 11.20 8.80 19.60
N GLN A 15 12.54 8.84 19.65
CA GLN A 15 13.31 8.16 20.68
C GLN A 15 12.97 8.68 22.09
N ARG A 16 12.96 10.00 22.28
CA ARG A 16 12.61 10.61 23.57
C ARG A 16 11.19 10.28 24.00
N ALA A 17 10.23 10.36 23.09
CA ALA A 17 8.84 9.98 23.36
C ALA A 17 8.71 8.49 23.71
N THR A 18 9.49 7.62 23.05
CA THR A 18 9.50 6.19 23.35
C THR A 18 9.94 5.88 24.78
N LEU A 19 10.86 6.66 25.36
CA LEU A 19 11.24 6.50 26.78
C LEU A 19 10.03 6.69 27.72
N LEU A 20 9.19 7.68 27.42
CA LEU A 20 7.96 7.91 28.17
C LEU A 20 6.99 6.74 27.99
N THR A 21 6.71 6.33 26.76
CA THR A 21 5.73 5.26 26.51
C THR A 21 6.18 3.94 27.13
N GLN A 22 7.48 3.63 27.10
CA GLN A 22 8.05 2.47 27.81
C GLN A 22 7.88 2.60 29.32
N LYS A 23 8.14 3.77 29.91
CA LYS A 23 7.92 4.01 31.34
C LYS A 23 6.47 3.74 31.74
N VAL A 24 5.52 4.31 30.99
CA VAL A 24 4.07 4.13 31.21
C VAL A 24 3.65 2.67 31.04
N PHE A 25 4.13 2.01 29.98
CA PHE A 25 3.88 0.61 29.70
C PHE A 25 4.33 -0.29 30.87
N ASN A 26 5.51 -0.02 31.43
CA ASN A 26 6.06 -0.78 32.55
C ASN A 26 5.36 -0.52 33.88
N GLU A 27 4.94 0.72 34.16
CA GLU A 27 4.12 1.04 35.34
C GLU A 27 2.79 0.27 35.29
N LYS A 28 2.17 0.13 34.10
CA LYS A 28 1.00 -0.74 33.91
C LYS A 28 1.32 -2.22 34.15
N ALA A 29 2.39 -2.75 33.54
CA ALA A 29 2.76 -4.15 33.64
C ALA A 29 3.00 -4.59 35.10
N LYS A 30 3.48 -3.68 35.96
CA LYS A 30 3.67 -3.88 37.40
C LYS A 30 2.36 -3.87 38.22
N GLY A 31 1.20 -3.72 37.57
CA GLY A 31 -0.11 -3.72 38.22
C GLY A 31 -0.42 -2.46 39.01
N THR A 32 0.33 -1.37 38.78
CA THR A 32 0.13 -0.08 39.46
C THR A 32 -1.08 0.68 38.89
N VAL A 33 -1.62 0.22 37.75
CA VAL A 33 -2.86 0.71 37.12
C VAL A 33 -3.75 -0.48 36.74
N SER A 34 -5.08 -0.31 36.81
CA SER A 34 -6.05 -1.37 36.50
C SER A 34 -5.92 -1.89 35.06
N LYS A 35 -6.13 -3.20 34.85
CA LYS A 35 -5.92 -3.86 33.55
C LYS A 35 -6.91 -3.44 32.46
N ASP A 36 -8.12 -3.06 32.86
CA ASP A 36 -9.22 -2.64 31.98
C ASP A 36 -9.30 -1.12 31.80
N ASP A 37 -8.42 -0.37 32.47
CA ASP A 37 -8.38 1.07 32.38
C ASP A 37 -7.61 1.50 31.12
N LYS A 38 -8.22 2.41 30.35
CA LYS A 38 -7.60 3.02 29.16
C LYS A 38 -6.66 4.16 29.54
N SER A 39 -6.70 4.64 30.79
CA SER A 39 -5.88 5.74 31.29
C SER A 39 -4.38 5.58 30.99
N PRO A 40 -3.73 4.40 31.03
CA PRO A 40 -2.30 4.30 30.72
C PRO A 40 -1.97 4.67 29.28
N VAL A 41 -2.83 4.29 28.33
CA VAL A 41 -2.59 4.63 26.92
C VAL A 41 -2.77 6.12 26.75
N THR A 42 -3.90 6.65 27.24
CA THR A 42 -4.19 8.09 27.23
C THR A 42 -3.06 8.93 27.83
N ILE A 43 -2.46 8.48 28.94
CA ILE A 43 -1.32 9.16 29.56
C ILE A 43 -0.11 9.18 28.62
N GLY A 44 0.21 8.02 28.04
CA GLY A 44 1.31 7.89 27.10
C GLY A 44 1.09 8.69 25.81
N ASP A 45 -0.13 8.69 25.26
CA ASP A 45 -0.52 9.40 24.06
C ASP A 45 -0.28 10.91 24.19
N PHE A 46 -0.92 11.53 25.18
CA PHE A 46 -0.81 12.97 25.41
C PHE A 46 0.62 13.41 25.74
N GLY A 47 1.33 12.63 26.56
CA GLY A 47 2.70 12.97 26.93
C GLY A 47 3.69 12.81 25.78
N ALA A 48 3.58 11.75 24.99
CA ALA A 48 4.41 11.55 23.80
C ALA A 48 4.12 12.62 22.74
N GLN A 49 2.84 12.96 22.54
CA GLN A 49 2.42 14.04 21.67
C GLN A 49 3.04 15.38 22.10
N ALA A 50 3.00 15.72 23.39
CA ALA A 50 3.59 16.95 23.89
C ALA A 50 5.11 17.02 23.61
N LEU A 51 5.85 15.94 23.90
CA LEU A 51 7.29 15.88 23.71
C LEU A 51 7.70 16.00 22.23
N ILE A 52 6.92 15.39 21.32
CA ILE A 52 7.21 15.44 19.87
C ILE A 52 6.83 16.80 19.29
N ILE A 53 5.68 17.36 19.64
CA ILE A 53 5.27 18.68 19.14
C ILE A 53 6.24 19.76 19.61
N GLN A 54 6.73 19.70 20.86
CA GLN A 54 7.77 20.62 21.35
C GLN A 54 9.01 20.60 20.44
N ALA A 55 9.49 19.40 20.09
CA ALA A 55 10.66 19.23 19.24
C ALA A 55 10.43 19.78 17.83
N ILE A 56 9.26 19.50 17.24
CA ILE A 56 8.89 20.04 15.92
C ILE A 56 8.84 21.56 15.98
N ARG A 57 8.15 22.15 16.96
CA ARG A 57 7.99 23.62 17.06
C ARG A 57 9.29 24.35 17.29
N LYS A 58 10.22 23.76 18.03
CA LYS A 58 11.56 24.32 18.22
C LYS A 58 12.34 24.43 16.91
N ASN A 59 12.25 23.42 16.05
CA ASN A 59 13.08 23.31 14.86
C ASN A 59 12.39 23.82 13.59
N PHE A 60 11.07 23.71 13.54
CA PHE A 60 10.20 24.00 12.40
C PHE A 60 8.95 24.77 12.86
N PRO A 61 9.10 26.02 13.34
CA PRO A 61 8.03 26.75 14.02
C PRO A 61 6.78 26.97 13.15
N ASN A 62 6.96 27.01 11.83
CA ASN A 62 5.89 27.28 10.86
C ASN A 62 5.27 26.01 10.26
N ASP A 63 5.81 24.83 10.51
CA ASP A 63 5.25 23.59 9.96
C ASP A 63 3.89 23.29 10.64
N GLU A 64 2.95 22.74 9.87
CA GLU A 64 1.68 22.28 10.40
C GLU A 64 1.84 20.91 11.06
N ILE A 65 0.95 20.59 12.01
CA ILE A 65 0.98 19.32 12.73
C ILE A 65 -0.44 18.77 12.81
N VAL A 66 -0.63 17.57 12.27
CA VAL A 66 -1.81 16.74 12.42
C VAL A 66 -1.46 15.63 13.41
N ALA A 67 -1.97 15.73 14.63
CA ALA A 67 -1.80 14.71 15.65
C ALA A 67 -3.15 14.08 16.04
N GLU A 68 -3.12 12.86 16.54
CA GLU A 68 -4.33 12.11 16.90
C GLU A 68 -5.12 12.76 18.03
N GLU A 69 -4.44 13.20 19.10
CA GLU A 69 -5.10 13.63 20.33
C GLU A 69 -5.43 15.13 20.35
N GLU A 70 -6.53 15.48 21.04
CA GLU A 70 -6.94 16.86 21.29
C GLU A 70 -6.98 17.14 22.80
N ALA A 71 -6.37 18.25 23.26
CA ALA A 71 -6.23 18.53 24.69
C ALA A 71 -7.52 19.03 25.38
N SER A 72 -8.61 19.25 24.62
CA SER A 72 -9.83 19.87 25.16
C SER A 72 -10.43 19.08 26.31
N SER A 73 -10.46 17.75 26.20
CA SER A 73 -10.91 16.85 27.28
C SER A 73 -9.94 16.85 28.47
N LEU A 74 -8.64 17.01 28.21
CA LEU A 74 -7.61 16.98 29.23
C LEU A 74 -7.60 18.23 30.12
N ARG A 75 -7.99 19.38 29.57
CA ARG A 75 -8.10 20.63 30.35
C ARG A 75 -9.20 20.56 31.41
N GLU A 76 -10.22 19.74 31.18
CA GLU A 76 -11.34 19.51 32.10
C GLU A 76 -11.00 18.46 33.17
N ASP A 77 -10.17 17.46 32.84
CA ASP A 77 -9.70 16.43 33.78
C ASP A 77 -8.35 16.77 34.41
N LYS A 78 -8.39 17.57 35.48
CA LYS A 78 -7.19 18.02 36.21
C LYS A 78 -6.41 16.90 36.90
N ALA A 79 -7.06 15.80 37.23
CA ALA A 79 -6.36 14.66 37.83
C ALA A 79 -5.51 13.96 36.77
N LEU A 80 -6.08 13.74 35.58
CA LEU A 80 -5.37 13.15 34.46
C LEU A 80 -4.24 14.06 33.95
N SER A 81 -4.46 15.37 33.84
CA SER A 81 -3.43 16.31 33.38
C SER A 81 -2.23 16.38 34.33
N ALA A 82 -2.49 16.40 35.64
CA ALA A 82 -1.44 16.36 36.67
C ALA A 82 -0.64 15.05 36.63
N GLU A 83 -1.30 13.92 36.37
CA GLU A 83 -0.63 12.62 36.27
C GLU A 83 0.25 12.51 35.02
N ILE A 84 -0.23 13.00 33.87
CA ILE A 84 0.58 13.10 32.65
C ILE A 84 1.80 13.99 32.92
N TRP A 85 1.59 15.15 33.52
CA TRP A 85 2.66 16.08 33.87
C TRP A 85 3.71 15.43 34.79
N ARG A 86 3.27 14.70 35.83
CA ARG A 86 4.15 13.95 36.74
C ARG A 86 5.11 13.03 35.98
N LEU A 87 4.62 12.38 34.93
CA LEU A 87 5.38 11.42 34.15
C LEU A 87 6.28 12.08 33.10
N VAL A 88 5.80 13.15 32.45
CA VAL A 88 6.45 13.86 31.35
C VAL A 88 7.60 14.76 31.79
N LYS A 89 7.45 15.49 32.91
CA LYS A 89 8.37 16.58 33.33
C LYS A 89 9.84 16.17 33.45
N ASP A 90 10.10 14.90 33.73
CA ASP A 90 11.45 14.35 33.96
C ASP A 90 11.97 13.53 32.76
N ILE A 91 11.20 13.42 31.67
CA ILE A 91 11.61 12.70 30.46
C ILE A 91 12.60 13.56 29.66
N LYS A 92 13.79 13.00 29.46
CA LYS A 92 14.87 13.60 28.67
C LYS A 92 15.79 12.53 28.12
N LEU A 93 16.53 12.86 27.07
CA LEU A 93 17.69 12.05 26.66
C LEU A 93 18.87 12.32 27.62
N GLU A 94 19.70 11.30 27.83
CA GLU A 94 20.95 11.41 28.61
C GLU A 94 22.01 12.26 27.88
N ASP A 95 21.95 12.28 26.55
CA ASP A 95 22.77 13.17 25.74
C ASP A 95 22.18 14.58 25.74
N ALA A 96 22.83 15.50 26.45
CA ALA A 96 22.33 16.85 26.66
C ALA A 96 22.25 17.68 25.36
N GLU A 97 23.13 17.44 24.40
CA GLU A 97 23.09 18.13 23.10
C GLU A 97 21.83 17.73 22.32
N SER A 98 21.59 16.42 22.20
CA SER A 98 20.37 15.88 21.59
C SER A 98 19.10 16.37 22.30
N ASP A 99 19.05 16.31 23.63
CA ASP A 99 17.87 16.76 24.37
C ASP A 99 17.61 18.26 24.21
N ASN A 100 18.69 19.06 24.18
CA ASN A 100 18.60 20.48 23.90
C ASN A 100 18.02 20.74 22.51
N LEU A 101 18.39 19.99 21.47
CA LEU A 101 17.79 20.14 20.13
C LEU A 101 16.27 19.91 20.12
N LEU A 102 15.76 19.09 21.04
CA LEU A 102 14.33 18.78 21.17
C LEU A 102 13.55 19.78 22.04
N GLY A 103 14.24 20.72 22.68
CA GLY A 103 13.61 21.74 23.54
C GLY A 103 13.81 21.52 25.03
N GLY A 104 14.53 20.48 25.43
CA GLY A 104 14.75 20.14 26.83
C GLY A 104 13.46 19.77 27.56
N ALA A 105 13.44 20.01 28.87
CA ALA A 105 12.27 19.79 29.70
C ALA A 105 11.15 20.81 29.38
N LEU A 106 9.90 20.34 29.41
CA LEU A 106 8.74 21.23 29.38
C LEU A 106 8.72 22.10 30.66
N PRO A 107 8.33 23.38 30.57
CA PRO A 107 8.47 24.30 31.70
C PRO A 107 7.35 24.19 32.74
N SER A 108 6.17 23.70 32.36
CA SER A 108 5.00 23.58 33.23
C SER A 108 3.93 22.66 32.62
N GLU A 109 2.95 22.27 33.45
CA GLU A 109 1.75 21.56 33.01
C GLU A 109 0.94 22.38 31.99
N ASP A 110 0.75 23.68 32.22
CA ASP A 110 0.02 24.54 31.29
C ASP A 110 0.72 24.61 29.92
N ALA A 111 2.06 24.71 29.91
CA ALA A 111 2.83 24.68 28.66
C ALA A 111 2.72 23.33 27.93
N MET A 112 2.62 22.22 28.67
CA MET A 112 2.36 20.90 28.08
C MET A 112 1.00 20.88 27.37
N LEU A 113 -0.05 21.37 28.02
CA LEU A 113 -1.40 21.45 27.43
C LEU A 113 -1.44 22.35 26.20
N ASP A 114 -0.80 23.53 26.26
CA ASP A 114 -0.70 24.47 25.16
C ASP A 114 0.06 23.90 23.95
N ILE A 115 1.03 23.02 24.19
CA ILE A 115 1.77 22.33 23.14
C ILE A 115 0.91 21.25 22.48
N ILE A 116 0.16 20.46 23.26
CA ILE A 116 -0.74 19.42 22.72
C ILE A 116 -1.76 20.04 21.74
N ASP A 117 -2.29 21.23 22.06
CA ASP A 117 -3.26 21.96 21.22
C ASP A 117 -2.71 22.40 19.85
N GLN A 118 -1.40 22.29 19.62
CA GLN A 118 -0.77 22.65 18.35
C GLN A 118 -0.79 21.51 17.30
N GLY A 119 -1.32 20.33 17.66
CA GLY A 119 -1.54 19.18 16.78
C GLY A 119 -2.86 19.20 16.00
N LYS A 120 -3.57 20.33 15.99
CA LYS A 120 -4.93 20.47 15.46
C LYS A 120 -5.04 20.83 13.97
N SER A 121 -3.98 20.71 13.18
CA SER A 121 -4.08 20.98 11.74
C SER A 121 -5.16 20.08 11.10
N ALA A 122 -5.86 20.63 10.11
CA ALA A 122 -6.78 19.88 9.26
C ALA A 122 -6.05 19.03 8.21
N GLY A 123 -4.73 19.20 8.07
CA GLY A 123 -3.94 18.71 6.95
C GLY A 123 -4.36 19.38 5.64
N GLY A 124 -3.92 18.81 4.51
CA GLY A 124 -4.37 19.29 3.21
C GLY A 124 -3.37 19.05 2.08
N PRO A 125 -3.63 19.66 0.92
CA PRO A 125 -2.87 19.37 -0.30
C PRO A 125 -1.60 20.19 -0.47
N LYS A 126 -1.33 21.15 0.43
CA LYS A 126 -0.19 22.07 0.31
C LYS A 126 0.51 22.27 1.64
N GLY A 127 1.79 22.63 1.56
CA GLY A 127 2.60 22.97 2.71
C GLY A 127 3.22 21.75 3.39
N ARG A 128 3.94 22.03 4.47
CA ARG A 128 4.67 21.04 5.28
C ARG A 128 3.85 20.66 6.50
N ILE A 129 3.51 19.38 6.60
CA ILE A 129 2.58 18.85 7.59
C ILE A 129 3.23 17.63 8.24
N TRP A 130 3.44 17.69 9.55
CA TRP A 130 3.82 16.53 10.35
C TRP A 130 2.57 15.74 10.73
N ALA A 131 2.53 14.45 10.38
CA ALA A 131 1.50 13.51 10.83
C ALA A 131 2.05 12.69 12.00
N LEU A 132 1.38 12.75 13.14
CA LEU A 132 1.82 12.18 14.41
C LEU A 132 0.77 11.24 14.99
N ASP A 133 1.19 10.01 15.25
CA ASP A 133 0.49 9.05 16.10
C ASP A 133 1.38 8.78 17.33
N PRO A 134 1.00 9.26 18.52
CA PRO A 134 1.85 9.14 19.70
C PRO A 134 1.94 7.70 20.24
N ILE A 135 0.87 6.89 20.16
CA ILE A 135 0.88 5.44 20.42
C ILE A 135 -0.06 4.73 19.45
N ASP A 136 0.52 4.30 18.32
CA ASP A 136 -0.18 3.43 17.39
C ASP A 136 -0.28 2.02 17.99
N GLY A 137 -1.45 1.42 17.90
CA GLY A 137 -1.73 0.10 18.43
C GLY A 137 -2.09 0.10 19.91
N THR A 138 -2.94 1.04 20.35
CA THR A 138 -3.54 1.13 21.70
C THR A 138 -3.87 -0.23 22.34
N LYS A 139 -4.52 -1.14 21.60
CA LYS A 139 -4.88 -2.47 22.11
C LYS A 139 -3.66 -3.37 22.32
N GLY A 140 -2.69 -3.29 21.41
CA GLY A 140 -1.38 -3.89 21.53
C GLY A 140 -0.68 -3.41 22.79
N PHE A 141 -0.61 -2.09 23.00
CA PHE A 141 -0.09 -1.51 24.25
C PHE A 141 -0.82 -2.06 25.49
N LEU A 142 -2.16 -2.05 25.50
CA LEU A 142 -2.95 -2.49 26.65
C LEU A 142 -2.74 -3.96 27.01
N ARG A 143 -2.52 -4.84 26.03
CA ARG A 143 -2.30 -6.27 26.27
C ARG A 143 -0.83 -6.66 26.47
N GLY A 144 0.06 -5.68 26.54
CA GLY A 144 1.50 -5.92 26.62
C GLY A 144 2.15 -6.26 25.27
N GLY A 145 1.44 -6.18 24.15
CA GLY A 145 1.92 -6.50 22.81
C GLY A 145 2.80 -5.42 22.16
N GLN A 146 2.88 -5.48 20.83
CA GLN A 146 3.53 -4.43 20.03
C GLN A 146 2.70 -3.15 19.99
N TYR A 147 3.40 -2.02 20.01
CA TYR A 147 2.90 -0.68 19.74
C TYR A 147 4.03 0.14 19.12
N ALA A 148 3.71 1.31 18.57
CA ALA A 148 4.71 2.18 17.96
C ALA A 148 4.44 3.67 18.20
N VAL A 149 5.50 4.48 18.20
CA VAL A 149 5.43 5.94 18.16
C VAL A 149 5.75 6.37 16.73
N CYS A 150 4.84 7.03 16.02
CA CYS A 150 4.94 7.23 14.57
C CYS A 150 4.92 8.71 14.20
N LEU A 151 5.90 9.13 13.40
CA LEU A 151 6.02 10.51 12.93
C LEU A 151 6.40 10.54 11.45
N GLY A 152 5.59 11.21 10.63
CA GLY A 152 5.86 11.43 9.22
C GLY A 152 5.82 12.91 8.85
N LEU A 153 6.67 13.35 7.93
CA LEU A 153 6.59 14.67 7.31
C LEU A 153 6.02 14.52 5.89
N ILE A 154 4.91 15.18 5.64
CA ILE A 154 4.26 15.30 4.33
C ILE A 154 4.52 16.71 3.80
N GLU A 155 4.89 16.82 2.54
CA GLU A 155 4.99 18.11 1.85
C GLU A 155 4.24 18.03 0.52
N ASP A 156 3.24 18.91 0.35
CA ASP A 156 2.34 18.95 -0.81
C ASP A 156 1.71 17.58 -1.13
N GLY A 157 1.31 16.84 -0.08
CA GLY A 157 0.69 15.52 -0.18
C GLY A 157 1.65 14.35 -0.40
N ASP A 158 2.96 14.59 -0.47
CA ASP A 158 3.99 13.56 -0.67
C ASP A 158 4.83 13.38 0.60
N VAL A 159 4.91 12.14 1.10
CA VAL A 159 5.67 11.84 2.33
C VAL A 159 7.17 11.94 2.06
N LYS A 160 7.87 12.80 2.80
CA LYS A 160 9.29 13.12 2.65
C LYS A 160 10.18 12.48 3.70
N VAL A 161 9.69 12.38 4.93
CA VAL A 161 10.38 11.76 6.08
C VAL A 161 9.41 10.87 6.83
N GLY A 162 9.91 9.75 7.33
CA GLY A 162 9.20 8.86 8.25
C GLY A 162 10.15 8.43 9.36
N ALA A 163 9.67 8.39 10.59
CA ALA A 163 10.34 7.86 11.76
C ALA A 163 9.34 7.06 12.61
N ILE A 164 9.71 5.84 13.00
CA ILE A 164 8.85 4.97 13.81
C ILE A 164 9.69 4.31 14.91
N GLY A 165 9.31 4.54 16.16
CA GLY A 165 9.88 3.87 17.32
C GLY A 165 9.03 2.65 17.67
N CYS A 166 9.63 1.45 17.64
CA CYS A 166 8.99 0.19 17.97
C CYS A 166 9.62 -0.37 19.26
N PRO A 167 9.07 -0.08 20.45
CA PRO A 167 9.79 -0.27 21.71
C PRO A 167 9.92 -1.74 22.12
N ASN A 168 8.98 -2.58 21.64
CA ASN A 168 8.90 -4.00 21.97
C ASN A 168 9.39 -4.90 20.81
N LEU A 169 9.91 -4.32 19.72
CA LEU A 169 10.39 -5.06 18.56
C LEU A 169 11.84 -5.50 18.77
N PRO A 170 12.24 -6.74 18.45
CA PRO A 170 13.61 -7.21 18.56
C PRO A 170 14.57 -6.45 17.65
N VAL A 171 15.75 -6.11 18.17
CA VAL A 171 16.86 -5.47 17.43
C VAL A 171 17.46 -6.44 16.39
N ASP A 172 17.49 -7.72 16.72
CA ASP A 172 17.88 -8.78 15.78
C ASP A 172 16.79 -8.97 14.72
N ASP A 173 17.15 -8.74 13.46
CA ASP A 173 16.22 -8.88 12.33
C ASP A 173 15.90 -10.34 12.02
N SER A 174 16.75 -11.28 12.47
CA SER A 174 16.56 -12.71 12.30
C SER A 174 15.67 -13.33 13.38
N ALA A 175 15.36 -12.59 14.44
CA ALA A 175 14.50 -13.07 15.52
C ALA A 175 13.10 -13.39 14.98
N THR A 176 12.65 -14.63 15.18
CA THR A 176 11.34 -15.09 14.74
C THR A 176 10.24 -14.26 15.38
N MET A 177 9.42 -13.61 14.55
CA MET A 177 8.28 -12.83 15.01
C MET A 177 7.13 -13.74 15.47
N THR A 178 7.08 -14.14 16.74
CA THR A 178 5.91 -14.88 17.27
C THR A 178 4.80 -13.92 17.70
N ALA A 179 3.54 -14.39 17.66
CA ALA A 179 2.39 -13.61 18.15
C ALA A 179 2.49 -13.25 19.65
N SER A 180 3.37 -13.92 20.40
CA SER A 180 3.65 -13.68 21.82
C SER A 180 4.74 -12.62 22.09
N ILE A 181 5.37 -12.03 21.07
CA ILE A 181 6.36 -10.96 21.26
C ILE A 181 5.67 -9.73 21.84
N GLY A 182 5.71 -9.65 23.17
CA GLY A 182 5.16 -8.58 23.98
C GLY A 182 4.60 -9.09 25.31
N ALA A 183 3.87 -10.23 25.33
CA ALA A 183 3.18 -10.71 26.53
C ALA A 183 4.12 -10.98 27.72
N ASP A 184 5.38 -11.32 27.43
CA ASP A 184 6.41 -11.70 28.42
C ASP A 184 7.57 -10.70 28.50
N GLN A 185 7.47 -9.50 27.91
CA GLN A 185 8.61 -8.58 27.87
C GLN A 185 8.76 -7.79 29.18
N THR A 186 9.74 -8.22 29.98
CA THR A 186 10.41 -7.34 30.93
C THR A 186 11.33 -6.40 30.15
N SER A 187 11.34 -5.12 30.50
CA SER A 187 12.24 -4.15 29.88
C SER A 187 13.70 -4.53 30.15
N GLY A 188 14.42 -5.00 29.14
CA GLY A 188 15.86 -5.29 29.25
C GLY A 188 16.43 -6.17 28.14
N ALA A 189 17.52 -5.67 27.52
CA ALA A 189 18.44 -6.30 26.57
C ALA A 189 17.84 -7.00 25.33
N GLY A 190 17.89 -6.31 24.18
CA GLY A 190 17.70 -6.92 22.84
C GLY A 190 16.48 -6.44 22.05
N ASN A 191 15.61 -5.61 22.65
CA ASN A 191 14.42 -5.04 22.01
C ASN A 191 14.46 -3.51 21.99
N GLY A 192 13.69 -2.92 21.09
CA GLY A 192 13.60 -1.48 20.86
C GLY A 192 14.34 -1.08 19.59
N VAL A 193 13.57 -0.78 18.53
CA VAL A 193 14.14 -0.37 17.23
C VAL A 193 13.50 0.93 16.77
N LEU A 194 14.32 1.86 16.30
CA LEU A 194 13.92 3.07 15.61
C LEU A 194 14.15 2.88 14.11
N PHE A 195 13.10 3.06 13.32
CA PHE A 195 13.12 3.03 11.86
C PHE A 195 13.03 4.44 11.32
N SER A 196 13.71 4.73 10.22
CA SER A 196 13.54 6.00 9.53
C SER A 196 13.85 5.92 8.04
N ALA A 197 13.31 6.88 7.29
CA ALA A 197 13.55 7.01 5.86
C ALA A 197 13.48 8.48 5.43
N ILE A 198 14.21 8.81 4.36
CA ILE A 198 14.02 10.03 3.57
C ILE A 198 13.68 9.59 2.16
N LYS A 199 12.72 10.26 1.53
CA LYS A 199 12.36 9.99 0.13
C LYS A 199 13.58 10.04 -0.80
N GLY A 200 13.84 8.96 -1.51
CA GLY A 200 14.95 8.77 -2.43
C GLY A 200 16.31 8.48 -1.77
N ALA A 201 16.37 8.25 -0.46
CA ALA A 201 17.61 7.98 0.27
C ALA A 201 17.67 6.58 0.90
N GLY A 202 16.61 5.78 0.75
CA GLY A 202 16.52 4.47 1.37
C GLY A 202 16.00 4.51 2.82
N SER A 203 15.74 3.31 3.34
CA SER A 203 15.31 3.08 4.71
C SER A 203 16.44 2.54 5.57
N GLN A 204 16.41 2.87 6.86
CA GLN A 204 17.38 2.41 7.83
C GLN A 204 16.71 2.10 9.18
N SER A 205 17.40 1.34 10.01
CA SER A 205 17.01 1.09 11.39
C SER A 205 18.22 1.21 12.33
N ARG A 206 17.93 1.47 13.61
CA ARG A 206 18.91 1.50 14.70
C ARG A 206 18.27 1.05 16.02
N PRO A 207 19.05 0.55 16.99
CA PRO A 207 18.54 0.33 18.34
C PRO A 207 18.03 1.64 18.96
N LEU A 208 16.92 1.56 19.70
CA LEU A 208 16.48 2.65 20.58
C LEU A 208 17.44 2.76 21.77
N THR A 209 17.82 3.98 22.12
CA THR A 209 18.64 4.28 23.31
C THR A 209 17.98 5.35 24.17
N ASN A 210 18.53 5.59 25.35
CA ASN A 210 18.20 6.73 26.20
C ASN A 210 19.15 7.92 25.99
N ALA A 211 20.17 7.81 25.14
CA ALA A 211 21.21 8.82 24.92
C ALA A 211 21.16 9.35 23.48
N ALA A 212 22.31 9.62 22.86
CA ALA A 212 22.40 9.93 21.43
C ALA A 212 21.94 8.74 20.58
N LEU A 213 21.57 9.01 19.32
CA LEU A 213 21.17 7.95 18.38
C LEU A 213 22.31 6.93 18.19
N ALA A 214 21.99 5.64 18.34
CA ALA A 214 22.91 4.56 18.04
C ALA A 214 23.29 4.53 16.54
N GLU A 215 24.32 3.76 16.18
CA GLU A 215 24.66 3.52 14.79
C GLU A 215 23.48 2.90 14.02
N SER A 216 23.24 3.40 12.81
CA SER A 216 22.19 2.91 11.92
C SER A 216 22.73 1.92 10.91
N LYS A 217 21.86 0.99 10.50
CA LYS A 217 22.08 0.09 9.36
C LYS A 217 20.99 0.28 8.30
N PRO A 218 21.30 0.15 7.00
CA PRO A 218 20.28 0.12 5.96
C PRO A 218 19.38 -1.11 6.12
N ILE A 219 18.12 -0.99 5.70
CA ILE A 219 17.18 -2.10 5.65
C ILE A 219 16.55 -2.22 4.27
N SER A 220 16.12 -3.43 3.92
CA SER A 220 15.44 -3.72 2.68
C SER A 220 14.44 -4.85 2.88
N MET A 221 13.31 -4.77 2.17
CA MET A 221 12.41 -5.91 2.06
C MET A 221 13.16 -7.08 1.41
N ARG A 222 12.92 -8.30 1.89
CA ARG A 222 13.54 -9.48 1.29
C ARG A 222 12.95 -9.76 -0.10
N PRO A 223 13.74 -10.30 -1.04
CA PRO A 223 13.19 -10.82 -2.30
C PRO A 223 12.24 -12.00 -2.08
N VAL A 224 11.14 -12.03 -2.83
CA VAL A 224 10.15 -13.10 -2.82
C VAL A 224 9.97 -13.63 -4.26
N PRO A 225 10.84 -14.54 -4.72
CA PRO A 225 10.76 -15.07 -6.08
C PRO A 225 9.56 -16.02 -6.28
N ASP A 226 9.10 -16.65 -5.21
CA ASP A 226 7.91 -17.50 -5.17
C ASP A 226 6.97 -16.98 -4.09
N ILE A 227 5.81 -16.49 -4.52
CA ILE A 227 4.80 -15.90 -3.63
C ILE A 227 4.23 -16.91 -2.65
N SER A 228 4.25 -18.22 -2.95
CA SER A 228 3.76 -19.26 -2.04
C SER A 228 4.56 -19.37 -0.73
N GLN A 229 5.79 -18.82 -0.73
CA GLN A 229 6.71 -18.76 0.41
C GLN A 229 6.69 -17.39 1.11
N ALA A 230 5.75 -16.52 0.76
CA ALA A 230 5.57 -15.24 1.43
C ALA A 230 4.95 -15.42 2.83
N VAL A 231 5.26 -14.49 3.73
CA VAL A 231 4.75 -14.43 5.10
C VAL A 231 3.88 -13.18 5.23
N PHE A 232 2.63 -13.37 5.61
CA PHE A 232 1.74 -12.25 5.94
C PHE A 232 2.08 -11.65 7.31
N CYS A 233 2.01 -10.33 7.39
CA CYS A 233 1.99 -9.54 8.62
C CYS A 233 0.60 -8.92 8.79
N GLU A 234 -0.13 -9.33 9.83
CA GLU A 234 -1.53 -8.97 10.02
C GLU A 234 -1.79 -8.40 11.41
N GLY A 235 -2.87 -7.63 11.57
CA GLY A 235 -3.32 -7.18 12.88
C GLY A 235 -3.77 -8.36 13.75
N VAL A 236 -3.51 -8.30 15.06
CA VAL A 236 -4.05 -9.29 16.01
C VAL A 236 -5.57 -9.14 16.13
N GLU A 237 -6.07 -7.91 16.01
CA GLU A 237 -7.47 -7.54 16.22
C GLU A 237 -8.36 -7.77 14.99
N ALA A 238 -9.29 -8.72 15.08
CA ALA A 238 -10.23 -9.05 14.01
C ALA A 238 -11.18 -7.88 13.63
N GLY A 239 -11.33 -6.88 14.50
CA GLY A 239 -12.15 -5.69 14.21
C GLY A 239 -11.46 -4.65 13.32
N HIS A 240 -10.15 -4.74 13.13
CA HIS A 240 -9.35 -3.77 12.35
C HIS A 240 -8.97 -4.27 10.95
N SER A 241 -9.16 -5.57 10.68
CA SER A 241 -9.01 -6.16 9.35
C SER A 241 -9.94 -7.36 9.17
N ALA A 242 -10.45 -7.56 7.95
CA ALA A 242 -11.26 -8.73 7.63
C ALA A 242 -10.40 -10.00 7.55
N GLN A 243 -10.07 -10.60 8.70
CA GLN A 243 -9.14 -11.74 8.79
C GLN A 243 -9.55 -12.95 7.93
N GLY A 244 -10.85 -13.18 7.73
CA GLY A 244 -11.35 -14.20 6.81
C GLY A 244 -11.00 -13.91 5.35
N ASP A 245 -11.08 -12.64 4.94
CA ASP A 245 -10.68 -12.22 3.59
C ASP A 245 -9.17 -12.32 3.41
N ASN A 246 -8.38 -11.95 4.42
CA ASN A 246 -6.93 -12.12 4.36
C ASN A 246 -6.53 -13.61 4.19
N ALA A 247 -7.18 -14.51 4.94
CA ALA A 247 -6.96 -15.96 4.80
C ALA A 247 -7.33 -16.46 3.40
N ALA A 248 -8.42 -15.94 2.81
CA ALA A 248 -8.81 -16.26 1.44
C ALA A 248 -7.79 -15.73 0.41
N VAL A 249 -7.20 -14.55 0.64
CA VAL A 249 -6.11 -14.01 -0.20
C VAL A 249 -4.88 -14.91 -0.11
N ALA A 250 -4.49 -15.32 1.10
CA ALA A 250 -3.37 -16.25 1.29
C ALA A 250 -3.59 -17.58 0.56
N GLN A 251 -4.78 -18.16 0.68
CA GLN A 251 -5.16 -19.39 0.01
C GLN A 251 -5.09 -19.24 -1.52
N LEU A 252 -5.60 -18.13 -2.07
CA LEU A 252 -5.58 -17.88 -3.50
C LEU A 252 -4.16 -17.71 -4.06
N LEU A 253 -3.26 -17.16 -3.26
CA LEU A 253 -1.83 -17.01 -3.60
C LEU A 253 -1.00 -18.27 -3.31
N GLY A 254 -1.60 -19.34 -2.79
CA GLY A 254 -0.90 -20.56 -2.42
C GLY A 254 0.05 -20.39 -1.22
N ILE A 255 -0.14 -19.34 -0.42
CA ILE A 255 0.69 -19.08 0.76
C ILE A 255 0.30 -20.04 1.87
N SER A 256 1.28 -20.84 2.31
CA SER A 256 1.11 -21.85 3.37
C SER A 256 1.85 -21.52 4.66
N SER A 257 2.75 -20.52 4.62
CA SER A 257 3.46 -20.05 5.80
C SER A 257 2.51 -19.45 6.83
N PRO A 258 2.75 -19.65 8.13
CA PRO A 258 1.92 -19.05 9.17
C PRO A 258 2.05 -17.51 9.16
N SER A 259 0.92 -16.79 9.28
CA SER A 259 0.94 -15.33 9.42
C SER A 259 1.61 -14.89 10.72
N VAL A 260 2.40 -13.84 10.65
CA VAL A 260 2.91 -13.09 11.80
C VAL A 260 1.86 -12.05 12.19
N ARG A 261 1.47 -12.01 13.47
CA ARG A 261 0.44 -11.07 13.94
C ARG A 261 1.02 -10.01 14.86
N LEU A 262 0.92 -8.75 14.44
CA LEU A 262 1.48 -7.59 15.12
C LEU A 262 0.47 -6.44 15.07
N ASP A 263 0.34 -5.70 16.17
CA ASP A 263 -0.38 -4.42 16.16
C ASP A 263 0.55 -3.29 15.70
N SER A 264 -0.02 -2.11 15.47
CA SER A 264 0.67 -0.89 15.05
C SER A 264 1.40 -0.94 13.69
N GLN A 265 2.03 0.16 13.31
CA GLN A 265 2.92 0.33 12.17
C GLN A 265 4.22 -0.46 12.34
N ALA A 266 4.44 -1.14 13.48
CA ALA A 266 5.44 -2.21 13.58
C ALA A 266 5.29 -3.24 12.44
N LYS A 267 4.08 -3.43 11.89
CA LYS A 267 3.86 -4.22 10.67
C LYS A 267 4.65 -3.70 9.45
N TYR A 268 4.59 -2.40 9.18
CA TYR A 268 5.37 -1.78 8.11
C TYR A 268 6.87 -1.95 8.36
N CYS A 269 7.32 -1.70 9.58
CA CYS A 269 8.73 -1.86 9.96
C CYS A 269 9.22 -3.31 9.80
N SER A 270 8.41 -4.29 10.20
CA SER A 270 8.73 -5.71 10.07
C SER A 270 8.87 -6.14 8.62
N ILE A 271 7.96 -5.74 7.73
CA ILE A 271 8.09 -6.07 6.31
C ILE A 271 9.25 -5.30 5.65
N ALA A 272 9.46 -4.02 6.03
CA ALA A 272 10.53 -3.18 5.50
C ALA A 272 11.95 -3.71 5.82
N ARG A 273 12.11 -4.43 6.93
CA ARG A 273 13.38 -5.08 7.29
C ARG A 273 13.49 -6.55 6.84
N GLY A 274 12.48 -7.06 6.14
CA GLY A 274 12.45 -8.44 5.64
C GLY A 274 12.04 -9.51 6.67
N ALA A 275 11.46 -9.12 7.81
CA ALA A 275 10.91 -10.04 8.81
C ALA A 275 9.48 -10.54 8.49
N GLY A 276 8.94 -10.10 7.36
CA GLY A 276 7.70 -10.53 6.73
C GLY A 276 7.60 -9.92 5.34
N ASP A 277 6.54 -10.22 4.60
CA ASP A 277 6.46 -9.85 3.18
C ASP A 277 5.24 -9.00 2.88
N ILE A 278 4.05 -9.41 3.34
CA ILE A 278 2.80 -8.80 2.90
C ILE A 278 2.02 -8.29 4.11
N TYR A 279 1.71 -7.00 4.12
CA TYR A 279 0.78 -6.40 5.06
C TYR A 279 -0.56 -6.10 4.37
N LEU A 280 -1.63 -6.66 4.91
CA LEU A 280 -3.01 -6.39 4.49
C LEU A 280 -3.83 -5.73 5.61
N ARG A 281 -4.45 -4.61 5.26
CA ARG A 281 -5.53 -3.99 6.03
C ARG A 281 -6.75 -3.82 5.12
N LEU A 282 -7.54 -4.88 5.04
CA LEU A 282 -8.76 -4.89 4.24
C LEU A 282 -9.92 -4.22 5.00
N PRO A 283 -10.72 -3.37 4.35
CA PRO A 283 -11.72 -2.56 5.01
C PRO A 283 -12.88 -3.41 5.54
N VAL A 284 -13.18 -3.30 6.84
CA VAL A 284 -14.32 -4.00 7.47
C VAL A 284 -15.63 -3.24 7.25
N LYS A 285 -15.58 -1.90 7.14
CA LYS A 285 -16.73 -1.02 6.89
C LYS A 285 -16.48 -0.17 5.65
N LYS A 286 -17.49 -0.03 4.78
CA LYS A 286 -17.38 0.73 3.52
C LYS A 286 -17.02 2.20 3.74
N ASP A 287 -17.57 2.81 4.79
CA ASP A 287 -17.46 4.25 5.03
C ASP A 287 -16.26 4.63 5.91
N TYR A 288 -15.53 3.65 6.42
CA TYR A 288 -14.32 3.92 7.20
C TYR A 288 -13.25 4.57 6.31
N GLN A 289 -12.56 5.54 6.89
CA GLN A 289 -11.44 6.24 6.28
C GLN A 289 -10.26 6.12 7.23
N GLU A 290 -9.16 5.59 6.72
CA GLU A 290 -7.91 5.49 7.45
C GLU A 290 -7.39 6.89 7.80
N LYS A 291 -6.69 7.00 8.93
CA LYS A 291 -6.05 8.27 9.32
C LYS A 291 -4.70 8.39 8.64
N ILE A 292 -4.25 9.61 8.40
CA ILE A 292 -2.93 9.81 7.77
C ILE A 292 -1.78 9.42 8.70
N TRP A 293 -1.96 9.61 10.02
CA TRP A 293 -0.95 9.29 11.02
C TRP A 293 -0.71 7.79 11.18
N ASP A 294 -1.74 6.96 10.95
CA ASP A 294 -1.65 5.48 10.91
C ASP A 294 -0.74 4.92 9.79
N HIS A 295 -0.40 5.74 8.78
CA HIS A 295 0.19 5.25 7.53
C HIS A 295 1.33 6.07 6.94
N ALA A 296 1.43 7.37 7.21
CA ALA A 296 2.40 8.24 6.52
C ALA A 296 3.86 7.77 6.72
N ALA A 297 4.28 7.54 7.96
CA ALA A 297 5.64 7.11 8.26
C ALA A 297 5.93 5.71 7.67
N GLY A 298 5.01 4.77 7.88
CA GLY A 298 5.14 3.39 7.40
C GLY A 298 5.14 3.26 5.87
N ASP A 299 4.34 4.08 5.17
CA ASP A 299 4.32 4.16 3.70
C ASP A 299 5.71 4.48 3.16
N LEU A 300 6.33 5.55 3.65
CA LEU A 300 7.65 5.94 3.18
C LEU A 300 8.71 4.88 3.50
N ILE A 301 8.71 4.36 4.74
CA ILE A 301 9.68 3.35 5.17
C ILE A 301 9.61 2.10 4.28
N VAL A 302 8.42 1.65 3.88
CA VAL A 302 8.29 0.50 2.97
C VAL A 302 8.74 0.84 1.55
N ARG A 303 8.32 1.99 1.00
CA ARG A 303 8.71 2.39 -0.36
C ARG A 303 10.23 2.51 -0.52
N GLU A 304 10.89 3.09 0.48
CA GLU A 304 12.35 3.27 0.51
C GLU A 304 13.11 1.98 0.85
N ALA A 305 12.42 0.96 1.37
CA ALA A 305 12.96 -0.40 1.57
C ALA A 305 12.78 -1.31 0.34
N GLY A 306 12.27 -0.80 -0.78
CA GLY A 306 12.06 -1.57 -2.03
C GLY A 306 10.65 -2.16 -2.19
N GLY A 307 9.72 -1.80 -1.30
CA GLY A 307 8.32 -2.19 -1.38
C GLY A 307 7.45 -1.21 -2.14
N GLN A 308 6.14 -1.49 -2.11
CA GLN A 308 5.10 -0.61 -2.55
C GLN A 308 3.96 -0.61 -1.53
N VAL A 309 3.33 0.54 -1.33
CA VAL A 309 2.13 0.68 -0.50
C VAL A 309 1.01 1.28 -1.35
N THR A 310 -0.14 0.61 -1.36
CA THR A 310 -1.31 1.02 -2.12
C THR A 310 -2.59 0.81 -1.32
N ASP A 311 -3.70 1.31 -1.83
CA ASP A 311 -5.02 0.86 -1.43
C ASP A 311 -5.34 -0.53 -2.01
N ILE A 312 -6.52 -1.08 -1.69
CA ILE A 312 -7.00 -2.39 -2.20
C ILE A 312 -7.26 -2.40 -3.72
N TYR A 313 -7.25 -1.24 -4.38
CA TYR A 313 -7.42 -1.10 -5.83
C TYR A 313 -6.07 -1.00 -6.56
N GLY A 314 -4.96 -0.88 -5.83
CA GLY A 314 -3.60 -0.70 -6.37
C GLY A 314 -3.21 0.77 -6.60
N ASN A 315 -4.00 1.74 -6.11
CA ASN A 315 -3.61 3.15 -6.19
C ASN A 315 -2.69 3.52 -5.01
N GLY A 316 -1.71 4.39 -5.22
CA GLY A 316 -0.92 4.95 -4.13
C GLY A 316 -1.79 5.68 -3.10
N LEU A 317 -1.32 5.75 -1.85
CA LEU A 317 -2.01 6.47 -0.78
C LEU A 317 -1.92 7.98 -1.02
N ASP A 318 -3.05 8.68 -0.92
CA ASP A 318 -3.16 10.11 -1.16
C ASP A 318 -3.30 10.87 0.17
N PHE A 319 -2.16 11.39 0.66
CA PHE A 319 -2.06 12.14 1.91
C PHE A 319 -2.48 13.62 1.76
N SER A 320 -2.98 14.04 0.59
CA SER A 320 -3.36 15.44 0.32
C SER A 320 -4.79 15.80 0.77
N LYS A 321 -5.54 14.83 1.32
CA LYS A 321 -6.99 14.93 1.55
C LYS A 321 -7.39 15.34 2.97
N GLY A 322 -6.47 15.91 3.72
CA GLY A 322 -6.66 16.34 5.10
C GLY A 322 -6.23 15.27 6.10
N ARG A 323 -6.94 15.16 7.24
CA ARG A 323 -6.62 14.22 8.34
C ARG A 323 -6.79 12.73 7.99
N THR A 324 -7.41 12.39 6.86
CA THR A 324 -7.72 11.02 6.46
C THR A 324 -7.29 10.72 5.03
N LEU A 325 -7.10 9.44 4.74
CA LEU A 325 -6.94 8.92 3.38
C LEU A 325 -8.29 8.82 2.67
N ALA A 326 -9.02 9.94 2.56
CA ALA A 326 -10.39 9.98 2.05
C ALA A 326 -10.55 9.45 0.61
N ALA A 327 -9.47 9.48 -0.18
CA ALA A 327 -9.45 8.99 -1.56
C ALA A 327 -9.06 7.50 -1.70
N ASN A 328 -8.69 6.83 -0.60
CA ASN A 328 -8.24 5.44 -0.59
C ASN A 328 -9.18 4.55 0.22
N LYS A 329 -9.05 3.23 0.02
CA LYS A 329 -9.78 2.22 0.81
C LYS A 329 -8.88 1.04 1.14
N GLY A 330 -8.76 0.76 2.43
CA GLY A 330 -7.82 -0.22 2.94
C GLY A 330 -6.37 0.09 2.55
N VAL A 331 -5.47 -0.81 2.94
CA VAL A 331 -4.04 -0.69 2.67
C VAL A 331 -3.47 -2.06 2.35
N VAL A 332 -2.57 -2.10 1.36
CA VAL A 332 -1.80 -3.26 0.93
C VAL A 332 -0.36 -2.84 0.76
N ALA A 333 0.56 -3.49 1.48
CA ALA A 333 1.98 -3.29 1.32
C ALA A 333 2.71 -4.61 1.08
N ALA A 334 3.55 -4.67 0.05
CA ALA A 334 4.35 -5.84 -0.30
C ALA A 334 5.62 -5.44 -1.08
N PRO A 335 6.57 -6.36 -1.31
CA PRO A 335 7.66 -6.13 -2.25
C PRO A 335 7.10 -5.76 -3.63
N LYS A 336 7.73 -4.79 -4.29
CA LYS A 336 7.29 -4.29 -5.61
C LYS A 336 7.12 -5.41 -6.64
N ALA A 337 7.98 -6.43 -6.58
CA ALA A 337 7.95 -7.58 -7.50
C ALA A 337 6.67 -8.44 -7.41
N ILE A 338 5.98 -8.43 -6.27
CA ILE A 338 4.78 -9.25 -6.04
C ILE A 338 3.52 -8.42 -5.79
N GLN A 339 3.61 -7.08 -5.72
CA GLN A 339 2.47 -6.20 -5.40
C GLN A 339 1.26 -6.45 -6.31
N ASP A 340 1.46 -6.55 -7.62
CA ASP A 340 0.36 -6.74 -8.57
C ASP A 340 -0.35 -8.08 -8.40
N GLN A 341 0.39 -9.14 -8.05
CA GLN A 341 -0.18 -10.46 -7.73
C GLN A 341 -1.04 -10.38 -6.47
N VAL A 342 -0.54 -9.73 -5.42
CA VAL A 342 -1.28 -9.51 -4.17
C VAL A 342 -2.55 -8.70 -4.42
N ILE A 343 -2.48 -7.62 -5.19
CA ILE A 343 -3.64 -6.79 -5.53
C ILE A 343 -4.66 -7.55 -6.38
N GLY A 344 -4.21 -8.39 -7.31
CA GLY A 344 -5.08 -9.28 -8.08
C GLY A 344 -5.87 -10.23 -7.19
N ALA A 345 -5.21 -10.84 -6.20
CA ALA A 345 -5.86 -11.71 -5.24
C ALA A 345 -6.84 -10.96 -4.32
N VAL A 346 -6.45 -9.80 -3.80
CA VAL A 346 -7.32 -8.93 -2.98
C VAL A 346 -8.58 -8.53 -3.75
N LYS A 347 -8.46 -8.09 -5.00
CA LYS A 347 -9.61 -7.73 -5.84
C LYS A 347 -10.55 -8.90 -6.09
N THR A 348 -9.99 -10.11 -6.26
CA THR A 348 -10.76 -11.33 -6.46
C THR A 348 -11.56 -11.70 -5.22
N VAL A 349 -10.91 -11.75 -4.05
CA VAL A 349 -11.54 -12.09 -2.77
C VAL A 349 -12.63 -11.08 -2.41
N LEU A 350 -12.33 -9.79 -2.53
CA LEU A 350 -13.28 -8.71 -2.21
C LEU A 350 -14.31 -8.46 -3.33
N LYS A 351 -14.27 -9.24 -4.43
CA LYS A 351 -15.16 -9.10 -5.60
C LYS A 351 -15.22 -7.67 -6.13
N LEU A 352 -14.08 -6.98 -6.11
CA LEU A 352 -13.96 -5.60 -6.56
C LEU A 352 -14.08 -5.57 -8.08
N ARG A 353 -15.20 -5.06 -8.58
CA ARG A 353 -15.40 -4.88 -10.03
C ARG A 353 -14.35 -3.91 -10.55
N TYR A 354 -13.67 -4.30 -11.63
CA TYR A 354 -12.88 -3.38 -12.44
C TYR A 354 -13.82 -2.30 -12.96
N LYS A 355 -13.82 -1.10 -12.36
CA LYS A 355 -14.46 0.06 -12.98
C LYS A 355 -13.60 0.42 -14.17
N LYS A 356 -13.97 -0.03 -15.37
CA LYS A 356 -13.47 0.57 -16.62
C LYS A 356 -13.58 2.08 -16.45
N LYS A 357 -12.45 2.81 -16.50
CA LYS A 357 -12.48 4.26 -16.66
C LYS A 357 -13.37 4.52 -17.88
N LYS A 358 -14.49 5.25 -17.71
CA LYS A 358 -15.16 5.84 -18.87
C LYS A 358 -14.09 6.64 -19.61
N PRO A 359 -13.90 6.48 -20.93
CA PRO A 359 -12.98 7.33 -21.64
C PRO A 359 -13.40 8.77 -21.38
N SER A 360 -12.52 9.55 -20.75
CA SER A 360 -12.64 10.99 -20.71
C SER A 360 -12.78 11.44 -22.16
N ARG A 361 -13.77 12.31 -22.44
CA ARG A 361 -13.86 12.97 -23.75
C ARG A 361 -12.47 13.53 -24.05
N VAL A 362 -11.85 12.98 -25.09
CA VAL A 362 -10.49 13.30 -25.50
C VAL A 362 -10.45 14.78 -25.84
N ALA A 363 -9.77 15.57 -25.00
CA ALA A 363 -9.11 16.76 -25.48
C ALA A 363 -7.92 16.28 -26.32
N HIS A 364 -7.91 16.68 -27.60
CA HIS A 364 -6.85 16.54 -28.60
C HIS A 364 -5.71 15.55 -28.29
N LEU A 365 -5.72 14.40 -28.98
CA LEU A 365 -4.52 13.56 -29.14
C LEU A 365 -3.56 14.25 -30.12
N PRO A 366 -2.30 14.52 -29.75
CA PRO A 366 -1.21 14.63 -30.71
C PRO A 366 -0.80 13.23 -31.18
N ASP A 367 -0.35 13.14 -32.42
CA ASP A 367 0.13 11.95 -33.12
C ASP A 367 1.12 11.13 -32.27
N LEU A 368 0.71 9.92 -31.88
CA LEU A 368 1.63 8.90 -31.38
C LEU A 368 0.98 7.54 -31.56
N LEU A 369 1.20 6.96 -32.74
CA LEU A 369 1.29 5.51 -33.02
C LEU A 369 1.83 5.35 -34.45
N GLY A 370 3.10 5.70 -34.64
CA GLY A 370 3.92 5.12 -35.69
C GLY A 370 4.32 3.72 -35.25
N LEU A 371 3.61 2.70 -35.70
CA LEU A 371 4.08 1.32 -35.66
C LEU A 371 4.85 1.10 -36.97
N GLU A 372 6.16 1.31 -36.93
CA GLU A 372 7.06 0.75 -37.94
C GLU A 372 7.15 -0.75 -37.69
N SER A 373 6.66 -1.55 -38.64
CA SER A 373 6.71 -3.00 -38.61
C SER A 373 7.99 -3.48 -39.31
N ASP A 374 9.12 -3.40 -38.61
CA ASP A 374 10.32 -4.11 -39.04
C ASP A 374 10.41 -5.46 -38.33
N GLY A 375 10.04 -6.53 -39.06
CA GLY A 375 10.73 -7.82 -38.96
C GLY A 375 10.24 -8.88 -37.96
N LEU A 376 9.10 -8.73 -37.27
CA LEU A 376 8.57 -9.83 -36.44
C LEU A 376 7.40 -10.57 -37.13
N PRO A 377 7.46 -11.90 -37.29
CA PRO A 377 6.35 -12.67 -37.83
C PRO A 377 5.23 -12.72 -36.79
N VAL A 378 4.12 -12.04 -37.08
CA VAL A 378 2.91 -12.09 -36.26
C VAL A 378 2.04 -13.23 -36.79
N ASP A 379 1.89 -14.31 -36.01
CA ASP A 379 1.04 -15.45 -36.39
C ASP A 379 -0.46 -15.15 -36.23
N GLU A 380 -1.29 -16.01 -36.85
CA GLU A 380 -2.76 -15.86 -36.89
C GLU A 380 -3.38 -15.87 -35.48
N ASP A 381 -2.78 -16.58 -34.53
CA ASP A 381 -3.25 -16.69 -33.15
C ASP A 381 -3.00 -15.39 -32.38
N THR A 382 -1.85 -14.75 -32.59
CA THR A 382 -1.51 -13.44 -32.02
C THR A 382 -2.43 -12.35 -32.54
N LEU A 383 -2.75 -12.36 -33.84
CA LEU A 383 -3.70 -11.42 -34.44
C LEU A 383 -5.14 -11.64 -33.94
N ALA A 384 -5.53 -12.89 -33.70
CA ALA A 384 -6.83 -13.22 -33.12
C ALA A 384 -6.95 -12.75 -31.66
N LEU A 385 -5.89 -12.90 -30.86
CA LEU A 385 -5.83 -12.42 -29.48
C LEU A 385 -5.89 -10.89 -29.41
N VAL A 386 -5.17 -10.18 -30.28
CA VAL A 386 -5.25 -8.72 -30.39
C VAL A 386 -6.65 -8.28 -30.81
N TRP A 387 -7.28 -8.96 -31.78
CA TRP A 387 -8.64 -8.64 -32.20
C TRP A 387 -9.66 -8.84 -31.07
N LEU A 388 -9.57 -9.94 -30.32
CA LEU A 388 -10.44 -10.24 -29.18
C LEU A 388 -10.26 -9.19 -28.06
N GLY A 389 -9.02 -8.76 -27.80
CA GLY A 389 -8.70 -7.67 -26.87
C GLY A 389 -9.28 -6.30 -27.29
N LEU A 390 -9.45 -6.07 -28.59
CA LEU A 390 -10.08 -4.87 -29.15
C LEU A 390 -11.62 -4.91 -29.12
N ALA A 391 -12.24 -5.87 -28.43
CA ALA A 391 -13.68 -5.95 -28.21
C ALA A 391 -14.37 -4.60 -27.84
N PRO A 392 -13.77 -3.68 -27.07
CA PRO A 392 -14.40 -2.41 -26.76
C PRO A 392 -14.31 -1.32 -27.84
N PHE A 393 -13.52 -1.53 -28.91
CA PHE A 393 -13.12 -0.47 -29.86
C PHE A 393 -13.53 -0.80 -31.31
N PRO A 394 -14.80 -0.54 -31.71
CA PRO A 394 -15.34 -0.96 -33.01
C PRO A 394 -14.62 -0.33 -34.21
N ASP A 395 -14.17 0.92 -34.12
CA ASP A 395 -13.45 1.58 -35.22
C ASP A 395 -12.03 1.04 -35.41
N LEU A 396 -11.37 0.65 -34.32
CA LEU A 396 -10.05 0.04 -34.37
C LEU A 396 -10.13 -1.40 -34.89
N ARG A 397 -11.17 -2.15 -34.49
CA ARG A 397 -11.49 -3.47 -35.05
C ARG A 397 -11.75 -3.42 -36.55
N ARG A 398 -12.40 -2.36 -37.05
CA ARG A 398 -12.60 -2.17 -38.50
C ARG A 398 -11.30 -1.94 -39.26
N LYS A 399 -10.35 -1.17 -38.70
CA LYS A 399 -9.02 -0.94 -39.31
C LYS A 399 -8.11 -2.18 -39.25
N LEU A 400 -8.11 -2.89 -38.12
CA LEU A 400 -7.32 -4.11 -37.93
C LEU A 400 -7.86 -5.26 -38.79
N ARG A 401 -9.19 -5.37 -38.95
CA ARG A 401 -9.85 -6.29 -39.89
C ARG A 401 -9.28 -6.22 -41.29
N HIS A 402 -9.03 -5.00 -41.76
CA HIS A 402 -8.52 -4.75 -43.10
C HIS A 402 -7.07 -5.23 -43.24
N HIS A 403 -6.22 -4.98 -42.25
CA HIS A 403 -4.82 -5.42 -42.24
C HIS A 403 -4.69 -6.95 -42.11
N ILE A 404 -5.55 -7.58 -41.30
CA ILE A 404 -5.56 -9.04 -41.14
C ILE A 404 -6.04 -9.74 -42.41
N LEU A 405 -7.05 -9.18 -43.10
CA LEU A 405 -7.43 -9.67 -44.42
C LEU A 405 -6.27 -9.55 -45.40
N ILE A 406 -5.61 -8.40 -45.50
CA ILE A 406 -4.49 -8.20 -46.44
C ILE A 406 -3.35 -9.18 -46.15
N HIS A 407 -2.98 -9.37 -44.88
CA HIS A 407 -1.91 -10.27 -44.47
C HIS A 407 -2.25 -11.75 -44.74
N ALA A 408 -3.47 -12.19 -44.43
CA ALA A 408 -3.94 -13.55 -44.74
C ALA A 408 -4.07 -13.81 -46.26
N PHE A 409 -4.40 -12.77 -47.04
CA PHE A 409 -4.46 -12.83 -48.51
C PHE A 409 -3.06 -12.87 -49.16
N GLN A 410 -2.04 -12.28 -48.52
CA GLN A 410 -0.66 -12.26 -49.02
C GLN A 410 0.09 -13.59 -48.83
N GLN A 411 -0.27 -14.40 -47.82
CA GLN A 411 0.50 -15.59 -47.47
C GLN A 411 0.02 -16.92 -48.12
N ASP A 412 -1.20 -17.02 -48.68
CA ASP A 412 -1.71 -18.31 -49.20
C ASP A 412 -2.34 -18.23 -50.61
N THR A 413 -1.49 -18.30 -51.64
CA THR A 413 -1.86 -18.27 -53.06
C THR A 413 -2.68 -19.49 -53.54
N ARG A 414 -2.78 -20.57 -52.76
CA ARG A 414 -3.59 -21.76 -53.12
C ARG A 414 -5.07 -21.54 -52.83
N ARG A 415 -5.40 -20.77 -51.79
CA ARG A 415 -6.79 -20.43 -51.43
C ARG A 415 -7.42 -19.49 -52.47
N LEU A 416 -6.62 -18.62 -53.09
CA LEU A 416 -7.06 -17.73 -54.18
C LEU A 416 -7.55 -18.50 -55.41
N ARG A 417 -6.83 -19.54 -55.84
CA ARG A 417 -7.24 -20.41 -56.96
C ARG A 417 -8.50 -21.21 -56.66
N GLY A 418 -8.70 -21.62 -55.41
CA GLY A 418 -9.90 -22.34 -54.97
C GLY A 418 -11.17 -21.48 -54.98
N ALA A 419 -11.03 -20.15 -55.04
CA ALA A 419 -12.11 -19.18 -55.00
C ALA A 419 -12.40 -18.51 -56.37
N GLY A 420 -11.60 -18.80 -57.41
CA GLY A 420 -11.77 -18.26 -58.77
C GLY A 420 -11.38 -16.78 -58.92
N LEU A 421 -10.54 -16.26 -58.03
CA LEU A 421 -10.13 -14.84 -57.97
C LEU A 421 -8.73 -14.59 -58.54
N ASP A 422 -8.16 -15.60 -59.15
CA ASP A 422 -6.80 -15.69 -59.69
C ASP A 422 -6.53 -14.76 -60.89
N ALA A 423 -7.59 -14.18 -61.47
CA ALA A 423 -7.50 -13.23 -62.57
C ALA A 423 -7.39 -11.75 -62.11
N LEU A 424 -7.54 -11.45 -60.81
CA LEU A 424 -7.44 -10.09 -60.29
C LEU A 424 -5.99 -9.75 -59.94
N GLY A 425 -5.39 -8.81 -60.66
CA GLY A 425 -4.03 -8.32 -60.37
C GLY A 425 -3.96 -7.57 -59.04
N HIS A 426 -2.77 -7.49 -58.44
CA HIS A 426 -2.53 -6.89 -57.11
C HIS A 426 -3.19 -5.51 -56.91
N ALA A 427 -3.21 -4.65 -57.93
CA ALA A 427 -3.79 -3.31 -57.85
C ALA A 427 -5.34 -3.27 -57.84
N GLN A 428 -6.01 -4.37 -58.20
CA GLN A 428 -7.48 -4.46 -58.19
C GLN A 428 -8.02 -4.98 -56.84
N LEU A 429 -7.20 -5.67 -56.05
CA LEU A 429 -7.58 -6.21 -54.74
C LEU A 429 -7.73 -5.12 -53.67
N ASP A 430 -6.95 -4.03 -53.76
CA ASP A 430 -7.04 -2.86 -52.87
C ASP A 430 -8.38 -2.11 -52.96
N ARG A 431 -9.21 -2.41 -53.97
CA ARG A 431 -10.50 -1.76 -54.22
C ARG A 431 -11.71 -2.60 -53.83
N VAL A 432 -11.52 -3.82 -53.35
CA VAL A 432 -12.62 -4.71 -52.91
C VAL A 432 -13.13 -4.26 -51.54
N ARG A 433 -14.39 -3.84 -51.44
CA ARG A 433 -14.98 -3.44 -50.15
C ARG A 433 -15.58 -4.64 -49.43
N VAL A 434 -15.50 -4.65 -48.10
CA VAL A 434 -16.02 -5.74 -47.24
C VAL A 434 -17.52 -5.97 -47.44
N SER A 435 -18.27 -4.93 -47.80
CA SER A 435 -19.69 -5.02 -48.19
C SER A 435 -19.92 -5.88 -49.43
N ASP A 436 -18.95 -5.94 -50.35
CA ASP A 436 -19.03 -6.67 -51.61
C ASP A 436 -18.83 -8.19 -51.40
N LEU A 437 -18.39 -8.59 -50.19
CA LEU A 437 -18.17 -9.97 -49.76
C LEU A 437 -19.28 -10.50 -48.82
N GLN A 438 -20.23 -9.65 -48.43
CA GLN A 438 -21.33 -10.04 -47.55
C GLN A 438 -22.40 -10.81 -48.32
N GLY A 439 -22.53 -12.09 -47.98
CA GLY A 439 -23.51 -13.01 -48.55
C GLY A 439 -22.92 -14.35 -49.01
N ASN A 440 -21.59 -14.51 -48.99
CA ASN A 440 -20.97 -15.61 -49.73
C ASN A 440 -20.32 -16.66 -48.82
N LYS A 441 -20.65 -17.95 -49.08
CA LYS A 441 -20.06 -19.16 -48.46
C LYS A 441 -18.52 -19.25 -48.58
N LEU A 442 -17.89 -18.30 -49.27
CA LEU A 442 -16.44 -18.14 -49.47
C LEU A 442 -15.67 -17.92 -48.17
N LEU A 443 -16.18 -17.09 -47.24
CA LEU A 443 -15.46 -16.79 -45.98
C LEU A 443 -15.29 -18.04 -45.11
N ALA A 444 -16.30 -18.91 -45.05
CA ALA A 444 -16.23 -20.17 -44.31
C ALA A 444 -15.19 -21.16 -44.90
N ARG A 445 -14.95 -21.13 -46.22
CA ARG A 445 -13.93 -21.95 -46.88
C ARG A 445 -12.52 -21.39 -46.72
N VAL A 446 -12.36 -20.07 -46.77
CA VAL A 446 -11.05 -19.41 -46.59
C VAL A 446 -10.52 -19.61 -45.17
N PHE A 447 -11.39 -19.68 -44.16
CA PHE A 447 -11.01 -19.94 -42.76
C PHE A 447 -11.12 -21.43 -42.35
N GLY A 448 -11.41 -22.34 -43.28
CA GLY A 448 -11.46 -23.79 -42.98
C GLY A 448 -12.60 -24.25 -42.07
N LEU A 449 -13.61 -23.41 -41.82
CA LEU A 449 -14.72 -23.64 -40.89
C LEU A 449 -15.76 -24.67 -41.39
N ASP A 450 -15.61 -25.15 -42.61
CA ASP A 450 -16.53 -26.11 -43.25
C ASP A 450 -16.13 -27.58 -43.05
N ARG A 451 -14.98 -27.88 -42.44
CA ARG A 451 -14.57 -29.26 -42.15
C ARG A 451 -14.91 -29.62 -40.71
N GLY A 452 -16.07 -30.25 -40.54
CA GLY A 452 -16.45 -30.89 -39.29
C GLY A 452 -15.45 -31.96 -38.89
N ARG A 453 -14.52 -31.63 -37.98
CA ARG A 453 -13.86 -32.60 -37.08
C ARG A 453 -13.59 -31.97 -35.72
N ARG A 454 -14.38 -32.49 -34.76
CA ARG A 454 -14.24 -32.49 -33.30
C ARG A 454 -14.41 -31.14 -32.59
N GLY A 455 -15.64 -30.90 -32.11
CA GLY A 455 -15.84 -30.25 -30.81
C GLY A 455 -16.82 -29.09 -30.74
N LEU A 456 -17.36 -28.60 -31.86
CA LEU A 456 -18.40 -27.56 -31.86
C LEU A 456 -19.70 -28.17 -32.37
N ASP A 457 -20.61 -28.47 -31.43
CA ASP A 457 -21.99 -28.82 -31.75
C ASP A 457 -22.68 -27.60 -32.38
N ARG A 458 -23.36 -27.83 -33.52
CA ARG A 458 -23.98 -26.78 -34.36
C ARG A 458 -25.35 -26.33 -33.84
N SER A 459 -25.66 -26.54 -32.56
CA SER A 459 -26.97 -26.28 -31.98
C SER A 459 -27.07 -24.99 -31.14
N SER A 460 -26.00 -24.21 -30.96
CA SER A 460 -26.00 -23.07 -30.01
C SER A 460 -25.72 -21.67 -30.57
N VAL A 461 -25.78 -21.48 -31.89
CA VAL A 461 -25.72 -20.11 -32.47
C VAL A 461 -27.08 -19.74 -33.03
N THR A 462 -27.96 -19.26 -32.16
CA THR A 462 -29.07 -18.41 -32.56
C THR A 462 -28.59 -16.96 -32.53
N ASP A 463 -28.69 -16.33 -33.69
CA ASP A 463 -28.49 -14.89 -33.87
C ASP A 463 -29.66 -14.17 -33.19
N THR A 464 -29.40 -13.60 -32.00
CA THR A 464 -30.34 -12.68 -31.35
C THR A 464 -29.57 -11.49 -30.82
N ASP A 465 -29.69 -10.36 -31.53
CA ASP A 465 -29.62 -9.03 -30.96
C ASP A 465 -30.63 -8.95 -29.80
N GLU A 466 -30.22 -9.31 -28.59
CA GLU A 466 -30.73 -8.78 -27.32
C GLU A 466 -30.00 -9.43 -26.13
N THR A 467 -29.77 -8.61 -25.11
CA THR A 467 -29.00 -8.89 -23.90
C THR A 467 -29.38 -10.19 -23.18
N GLN A 468 -28.43 -11.11 -22.92
CA GLN A 468 -28.32 -11.84 -21.65
C GLN A 468 -27.01 -12.67 -21.55
N ASN A 469 -26.54 -12.81 -20.30
CA ASN A 469 -25.31 -13.47 -19.90
C ASN A 469 -25.17 -14.92 -20.43
N ALA A 470 -23.99 -15.26 -20.95
CA ALA A 470 -23.52 -16.64 -21.04
C ALA A 470 -22.13 -16.72 -20.41
N ASP A 471 -22.04 -17.38 -19.25
CA ASP A 471 -20.79 -17.76 -18.60
C ASP A 471 -20.08 -18.81 -19.47
N VAL A 472 -18.89 -18.49 -19.96
CA VAL A 472 -18.00 -19.46 -20.62
C VAL A 472 -16.96 -19.91 -19.60
N ALA A 473 -17.13 -21.13 -19.08
CA ALA A 473 -16.15 -21.78 -18.22
C ALA A 473 -15.06 -22.44 -19.08
N PHE A 474 -13.83 -21.92 -19.01
CA PHE A 474 -12.66 -22.56 -19.61
C PHE A 474 -12.06 -23.60 -18.65
N ARG A 475 -12.10 -24.87 -19.03
CA ARG A 475 -11.24 -25.91 -18.43
C ARG A 475 -9.86 -25.81 -19.07
N ASN A 476 -8.85 -25.58 -18.24
CA ASN A 476 -7.41 -25.54 -18.54
C ASN A 476 -6.95 -24.40 -19.45
N ALA A 477 -6.51 -23.31 -18.84
CA ALA A 477 -5.61 -22.35 -19.46
C ALA A 477 -4.44 -22.08 -18.50
N GLN A 478 -3.43 -22.95 -18.54
CA GLN A 478 -2.09 -22.56 -18.11
C GLN A 478 -1.47 -21.80 -19.29
N HIS A 479 -0.91 -20.63 -19.00
CA HIS A 479 -0.14 -19.75 -19.90
C HIS A 479 -0.92 -18.97 -20.95
N VAL A 480 -1.52 -17.85 -20.55
CA VAL A 480 -1.42 -16.58 -21.29
C VAL A 480 -1.40 -15.44 -20.26
N VAL A 481 -0.31 -14.68 -20.22
CA VAL A 481 -0.18 -13.42 -19.48
C VAL A 481 -0.25 -12.30 -20.52
N LEU A 482 -1.16 -11.34 -20.31
CA LEU A 482 -1.21 -10.04 -20.98
C LEU A 482 -1.28 -8.93 -19.94
#